data_AF-A0A7W1SL23-F1
#
_entry.id   AF-A0A7W1SL23-F1
#
_cell.length_a   1.000
_cell.length_b   1.000
_cell.length_c   1.000
_cell.angle_alpha   90.00
_cell.angle_beta   90.00
_cell.angle_gamma   90.00
#
_symmetry.space_group_name_H-M   'P 1'
#
loop_
_entity.id
_entity.type
_entity.pdbx_description
1 polymer ?
#
loop_
_entity_poly.entity_id
_entity_poly.type
_entity_poly.pdbx_seq_one_letter_code
_entity_poly.pdbx_strand_id
1 'polypeptide(L)'
;MPPPSSAGTCRPSISARWTPRAFTAFSIPALLTALLFWWSVLPGASLRGRHGAAILSLFSTMVYTGGLGALLTLGRTLWYPAYGAASPLWGLTPLEDQQLAGLIMWVPGGVTYLLATLWLVAEWLRVSEARVVSRERARAASAALLIVVLLTGCDRSGGLVGPPLDGIGARAYVAGVLTNTPPNLTRWIQSPREIDPLTAMPDLNVSPTDARDIAAFLYTLR
;
A
#
# COMPACT_ATOMS: atom_id res chain seq x y z
N MET A 1 -68.71 34.19 -51.73
CA MET A 1 -67.40 33.54 -51.94
C MET A 1 -66.67 33.50 -50.60
N PRO A 2 -66.53 32.33 -49.95
CA PRO A 2 -65.67 32.18 -48.78
C PRO A 2 -64.18 32.15 -49.20
N PRO A 3 -63.25 32.61 -48.34
CA PRO A 3 -61.81 32.57 -48.65
C PRO A 3 -61.27 31.14 -48.60
N PRO A 4 -60.20 30.82 -49.37
CA PRO A 4 -59.60 29.48 -49.37
C PRO A 4 -58.94 29.18 -48.02
N SER A 5 -59.35 28.06 -47.43
CA SER A 5 -58.74 27.45 -46.25
C SER A 5 -57.26 27.16 -46.50
N SER A 6 -56.38 27.84 -45.79
CA SER A 6 -54.96 27.54 -45.75
C SER A 6 -54.76 26.09 -45.28
N ALA A 7 -54.25 25.23 -46.16
CA ALA A 7 -53.84 23.88 -45.85
C ALA A 7 -52.79 23.92 -44.73
N GLY A 8 -53.24 23.66 -43.50
CA GLY A 8 -52.37 23.54 -42.33
C GLY A 8 -51.45 22.34 -42.55
N THR A 9 -50.17 22.62 -42.77
CA THR A 9 -49.13 21.59 -42.79
C THR A 9 -49.06 21.01 -41.37
N CYS A 10 -49.61 19.80 -41.18
CA CYS A 10 -49.47 19.05 -39.93
C CYS A 10 -47.98 18.80 -39.66
N ARG A 11 -47.38 19.62 -38.80
CA ARG A 11 -46.02 19.43 -38.32
C ARG A 11 -46.04 18.20 -37.40
N PRO A 12 -45.26 17.14 -37.68
CA PRO A 12 -45.31 15.92 -36.87
C PRO A 12 -44.96 16.25 -35.41
N SER A 13 -45.88 15.93 -34.49
CA SER A 13 -45.68 16.11 -33.06
C SER A 13 -44.52 15.23 -32.57
N ILE A 14 -43.73 15.75 -31.62
CA ILE A 14 -42.58 15.04 -31.04
C ILE A 14 -42.97 13.67 -30.43
N SER A 15 -44.22 13.52 -29.99
CA SER A 15 -44.75 12.26 -29.44
C SER A 15 -44.77 11.12 -30.46
N ALA A 16 -44.85 11.40 -31.76
CA ALA A 16 -44.84 10.38 -32.80
C ALA A 16 -43.46 9.70 -32.99
N ARG A 17 -42.38 10.28 -32.45
CA ARG A 17 -41.01 9.78 -32.60
C ARG A 17 -40.62 8.72 -31.57
N TRP A 18 -41.28 8.65 -30.42
CA TRP A 18 -40.95 7.72 -29.34
C TRP A 18 -41.82 6.46 -29.41
N THR A 19 -41.49 5.57 -30.36
CA THR A 19 -42.09 4.22 -30.37
C THR A 19 -41.48 3.35 -29.27
N PRO A 20 -42.19 2.33 -28.73
CA PRO A 20 -41.65 1.43 -27.71
C PRO A 20 -40.31 0.79 -28.11
N ARG A 21 -40.10 0.55 -29.41
CA ARG A 21 -38.86 0.03 -29.99
C ARG A 21 -37.71 1.04 -29.97
N ALA A 22 -37.99 2.32 -30.23
CA ALA A 22 -36.99 3.38 -30.14
C ALA A 22 -36.55 3.60 -28.68
N PHE A 23 -37.49 3.50 -27.74
CA PHE A 23 -37.21 3.61 -26.32
C PHE A 23 -36.35 2.46 -25.78
N THR A 24 -36.64 1.21 -26.15
CA THR A 24 -35.83 0.05 -25.75
C THR A 24 -34.46 0.04 -26.41
N ALA A 25 -34.38 0.39 -27.69
CA ALA A 25 -33.10 0.50 -28.41
C ALA A 25 -32.15 1.53 -27.79
N PHE A 26 -32.68 2.61 -27.19
CA PHE A 26 -31.87 3.60 -26.48
C PHE A 26 -31.51 3.17 -25.05
N SER A 27 -32.44 2.55 -24.32
CA SER A 27 -32.28 2.27 -22.89
C SER A 27 -31.41 1.05 -22.60
N ILE A 28 -31.44 0.01 -23.45
CA ILE A 28 -30.69 -1.24 -23.24
C ILE A 28 -29.17 -1.00 -23.28
N PRO A 29 -28.60 -0.31 -24.29
CA PRO A 29 -27.17 -0.02 -24.30
C PRO A 29 -26.73 0.83 -23.11
N ALA A 30 -27.53 1.84 -22.73
CA ALA A 30 -27.23 2.69 -21.58
C ALA A 30 -27.14 1.89 -20.27
N LEU A 31 -28.07 0.95 -20.07
CA LEU A 31 -28.08 0.08 -18.89
C LEU A 31 -26.91 -0.92 -18.90
N LEU A 32 -26.56 -1.45 -20.07
CA LEU A 32 -25.41 -2.34 -20.25
C LEU A 32 -24.08 -1.62 -19.98
N THR A 33 -23.90 -0.41 -20.50
CA THR A 33 -22.70 0.40 -20.23
C THR A 33 -22.61 0.77 -18.74
N ALA A 34 -23.73 1.08 -18.09
CA ALA A 34 -23.76 1.35 -16.65
C ALA A 34 -23.35 0.10 -15.83
N LEU A 35 -23.84 -1.08 -16.19
CA LEU A 35 -23.45 -2.35 -15.55
C LEU A 35 -21.97 -2.66 -15.74
N LEU A 36 -21.43 -2.48 -16.95
CA LEU A 36 -20.00 -2.68 -17.23
C LEU A 36 -19.11 -1.68 -16.48
N PHE A 37 -19.57 -0.43 -16.34
CA PHE A 37 -18.90 0.59 -15.54
C PHE A 37 -18.83 0.18 -14.06
N TRP A 38 -19.97 -0.18 -13.46
CA TRP A 38 -20.01 -0.61 -12.06
C TRP A 38 -19.26 -1.91 -11.82
N TRP A 39 -19.28 -2.85 -12.77
CA TRP A 39 -18.45 -4.07 -12.73
C TRP A 39 -16.95 -3.76 -12.76
N SER A 40 -16.53 -2.70 -13.46
CA SER A 40 -15.13 -2.25 -13.53
C SER A 40 -14.68 -1.50 -12.26
N VAL A 41 -15.60 -0.77 -11.63
CA VAL A 41 -15.36 0.04 -10.43
C VAL A 41 -15.39 -0.81 -9.15
N LEU A 42 -16.32 -1.75 -9.05
CA LEU A 42 -16.42 -2.61 -7.88
C LEU A 42 -15.21 -3.54 -7.83
N PRO A 43 -14.47 -3.59 -6.71
CA PRO A 43 -13.33 -4.47 -6.56
C PRO A 43 -13.82 -5.93 -6.51
N GLY A 44 -13.97 -6.54 -7.68
CA GLY A 44 -14.16 -7.98 -7.83
C GLY A 44 -12.95 -8.72 -7.25
N ALA A 45 -13.24 -9.81 -6.54
CA ALA A 45 -12.34 -10.58 -5.67
C ALA A 45 -11.02 -11.10 -6.29
N SER A 46 -10.71 -10.82 -7.56
CA SER A 46 -9.53 -11.33 -8.28
C SER A 46 -8.51 -10.29 -8.76
N LEU A 47 -8.74 -8.97 -8.60
CA LEU A 47 -7.84 -7.94 -9.16
C LEU A 47 -7.29 -6.96 -8.10
N ARG A 48 -6.55 -7.50 -7.12
CA ARG A 48 -5.72 -6.70 -6.19
C ARG A 48 -4.62 -5.95 -6.96
N GLY A 49 -4.92 -4.75 -7.46
CA GLY A 49 -3.91 -3.91 -8.12
C GLY A 49 -4.41 -2.71 -8.93
N ARG A 50 -5.69 -2.66 -9.33
CA ARG A 50 -6.21 -1.65 -10.28
C ARG A 50 -6.88 -0.41 -9.64
N HIS A 51 -6.52 -0.08 -8.39
CA HIS A 51 -7.09 1.07 -7.66
C HIS A 51 -6.95 2.38 -8.45
N GLY A 52 -5.80 2.60 -9.09
CA GLY A 52 -5.57 3.81 -9.90
C GLY A 52 -6.53 3.96 -11.08
N ALA A 53 -6.85 2.88 -11.79
CA ALA A 53 -7.80 2.92 -12.91
C ALA A 53 -9.24 3.15 -12.44
N ALA A 54 -9.63 2.54 -11.30
CA ALA A 54 -10.95 2.77 -10.70
C ALA A 54 -11.12 4.22 -10.22
N ILE A 55 -10.10 4.79 -9.55
CA ILE A 55 -10.08 6.18 -9.11
C ILE A 55 -10.18 7.14 -10.32
N LEU A 56 -9.36 6.94 -11.35
CA LEU A 56 -9.40 7.77 -12.57
C LEU A 56 -10.75 7.69 -13.29
N SER A 57 -11.38 6.51 -13.30
CA SER A 57 -12.68 6.30 -13.92
C SER A 57 -13.78 7.04 -13.16
N LEU A 58 -13.84 6.87 -11.83
CA LEU A 58 -14.80 7.56 -10.96
C LEU A 58 -14.64 9.08 -11.02
N PHE A 59 -13.40 9.56 -10.97
CA PHE A 59 -13.09 10.98 -11.08
C PHE A 59 -13.54 11.54 -12.44
N SER A 60 -13.22 10.86 -13.55
CA SER A 60 -13.61 11.32 -14.89
C SER A 60 -15.14 11.35 -15.06
N THR A 61 -15.84 10.32 -14.56
CA THR A 61 -17.30 10.27 -14.57
C THR A 61 -17.92 11.36 -13.72
N MET A 62 -17.34 11.66 -12.56
CA MET A 62 -17.76 12.77 -11.70
C MET A 62 -17.59 14.12 -12.40
N VAL A 63 -16.44 14.36 -13.05
CA VAL A 63 -16.18 15.60 -13.78
C VAL A 63 -17.16 15.79 -14.94
N TYR A 64 -17.41 14.73 -15.72
CA TYR A 64 -18.32 14.79 -16.87
C TYR A 64 -19.78 15.03 -16.45
N THR A 65 -20.29 14.26 -15.49
CA THR A 65 -21.69 14.36 -15.05
C THR A 65 -21.93 15.60 -14.19
N GLY A 66 -20.99 15.95 -13.32
CA GLY A 66 -21.01 17.17 -12.50
C GLY A 66 -20.90 18.43 -13.33
N GLY A 67 -20.04 18.45 -14.35
CA GLY A 67 -19.90 19.58 -15.27
C GLY A 67 -21.21 19.88 -15.98
N LEU A 68 -21.86 18.88 -16.58
CA LEU A 68 -23.13 19.06 -17.26
C LEU A 68 -24.23 19.58 -16.32
N GLY A 69 -24.33 19.04 -15.11
CA GLY A 69 -25.32 19.51 -14.14
C GLY A 69 -25.04 20.92 -13.62
N ALA A 70 -23.77 21.27 -13.40
CA ALA A 70 -23.38 22.64 -13.04
C ALA A 70 -23.72 23.62 -14.17
N LEU A 71 -23.49 23.25 -15.43
CA LEU A 71 -23.87 24.05 -16.59
C LEU A 71 -25.39 24.29 -16.66
N LEU A 72 -26.21 23.25 -16.41
CA LEU A 72 -27.67 23.40 -16.38
C LEU A 72 -28.14 24.26 -15.20
N THR A 73 -27.54 24.08 -14.02
CA THR A 73 -27.87 24.82 -12.79
C THR A 73 -27.51 26.30 -12.89
N LEU A 74 -26.39 26.63 -13.52
CA LEU A 74 -25.90 28.01 -13.66
C LEU A 74 -26.34 28.67 -14.97
N GLY A 75 -26.94 27.90 -15.88
CA GLY A 75 -27.46 28.37 -17.15
C GLY A 75 -28.57 29.40 -16.95
N ARG A 76 -28.47 30.53 -17.64
CA ARG A 76 -29.50 31.59 -17.67
C ARG A 76 -30.42 31.50 -18.89
N THR A 77 -30.10 30.59 -19.81
CA THR A 77 -30.86 30.33 -21.03
C THR A 77 -31.51 28.96 -20.94
N LEU A 78 -32.72 28.86 -21.47
CA LEU A 78 -33.45 27.60 -21.54
C LEU A 78 -32.85 26.74 -22.66
N TRP A 79 -32.24 25.62 -22.30
CA TRP A 79 -31.56 24.72 -23.26
C TRP A 79 -32.55 23.93 -24.11
N TYR A 80 -33.75 23.70 -23.57
CA TYR A 80 -34.83 23.03 -24.28
C TYR A 80 -36.10 23.91 -24.34
N PRO A 81 -36.15 24.89 -25.27
CA PRO A 81 -37.30 25.80 -25.42
C PRO A 81 -38.62 25.08 -25.68
N ALA A 82 -38.57 23.88 -26.26
CA ALA A 82 -39.73 23.03 -26.51
C ALA A 82 -40.48 22.61 -25.22
N TYR A 83 -39.80 22.58 -24.07
CA TYR A 83 -40.40 22.30 -22.77
C TYR A 83 -40.84 23.58 -22.03
N GLY A 84 -40.60 24.78 -22.58
CA GLY A 84 -40.99 26.05 -21.96
C GLY A 84 -42.50 26.25 -21.81
N ALA A 85 -43.31 25.47 -22.52
CA ALA A 85 -44.77 25.44 -22.39
C ALA A 85 -45.28 24.31 -21.47
N ALA A 86 -44.39 23.46 -20.94
CA ALA A 86 -44.76 22.31 -20.12
C ALA A 86 -45.07 22.74 -18.68
N SER A 87 -46.35 22.61 -18.33
CA SER A 87 -47.06 22.72 -17.04
C SER A 87 -46.40 23.45 -15.84
N PRO A 88 -47.03 24.52 -15.32
CA PRO A 88 -46.65 25.20 -14.07
C PRO A 88 -47.18 24.44 -12.85
N LEU A 89 -46.98 23.13 -12.79
CA LEU A 89 -47.56 22.25 -11.76
C LEU A 89 -47.06 22.62 -10.34
N TRP A 90 -45.95 23.36 -10.25
CA TRP A 90 -45.31 23.85 -9.02
C TRP A 90 -45.14 25.38 -8.98
N GLY A 91 -45.73 26.12 -9.93
CA GLY A 91 -45.59 27.58 -10.03
C GLY A 91 -44.19 28.10 -10.39
N LEU A 92 -43.26 27.20 -10.74
CA LEU A 92 -41.91 27.54 -11.17
C LEU A 92 -41.90 28.06 -12.60
N THR A 93 -41.03 29.04 -12.88
CA THR A 93 -40.72 29.42 -14.25
C THR A 93 -39.94 28.30 -14.95
N PRO A 94 -40.00 28.19 -16.30
CA PRO A 94 -39.25 27.16 -17.03
C PRO A 94 -37.72 27.22 -16.81
N LEU A 95 -37.19 28.41 -16.49
CA LEU A 95 -35.78 28.57 -16.16
C LEU A 95 -35.47 28.03 -14.77
N GLU A 96 -36.31 28.31 -13.78
CA GLU A 96 -36.15 27.79 -12.40
C GLU A 96 -36.27 26.26 -12.38
N ASP A 97 -37.19 25.68 -13.15
CA ASP A 97 -37.34 24.22 -13.26
C ASP A 97 -36.07 23.56 -13.83
N GLN A 98 -35.45 24.16 -14.86
CA GLN A 98 -34.16 23.69 -15.39
C GLN A 98 -33.05 23.77 -14.35
N GLN A 99 -32.96 24.87 -13.60
CA GLN A 99 -31.90 25.06 -12.61
C GLN A 99 -32.05 24.10 -11.43
N LEU A 100 -33.29 23.87 -10.98
CA LEU A 100 -33.62 22.89 -9.95
C LEU A 100 -33.33 21.47 -10.43
N ALA A 101 -33.70 21.13 -11.66
CA ALA A 101 -33.39 19.85 -12.28
C ALA A 101 -31.87 19.63 -12.36
N GLY A 102 -31.12 20.67 -12.74
CA GLY A 102 -29.66 20.67 -12.68
C GLY A 102 -29.16 20.33 -11.28
N LEU A 103 -29.57 21.12 -10.28
CA LEU A 103 -29.15 20.96 -8.88
C LEU A 103 -29.41 19.55 -8.36
N ILE A 104 -30.62 19.04 -8.57
CA ILE A 104 -31.03 17.70 -8.15
C ILE A 104 -30.24 16.61 -8.88
N MET A 105 -29.95 16.82 -10.17
CA MET A 105 -29.24 15.83 -10.97
C MET A 105 -27.79 15.62 -10.51
N TRP A 106 -27.05 16.69 -10.18
CA TRP A 106 -25.60 16.56 -9.97
C TRP A 106 -25.14 16.63 -8.53
N VAL A 107 -25.81 17.35 -7.63
CA VAL A 107 -25.34 17.51 -6.25
C VAL A 107 -25.31 16.16 -5.50
N PRO A 108 -26.38 15.34 -5.51
CA PRO A 108 -26.38 14.05 -4.81
C PRO A 108 -25.37 13.06 -5.41
N GLY A 109 -25.32 12.99 -6.75
CA GLY A 109 -24.39 12.12 -7.46
C GLY A 109 -22.93 12.53 -7.24
N GLY A 110 -22.63 13.81 -7.37
CA GLY A 110 -21.29 14.37 -7.18
C GLY A 110 -20.74 14.13 -5.78
N VAL A 111 -21.56 14.34 -4.74
CA VAL A 111 -21.18 14.04 -3.35
C VAL A 111 -20.90 12.54 -3.18
N THR A 112 -21.75 11.68 -3.73
CA THR A 112 -21.58 10.22 -3.63
C THR A 112 -20.29 9.75 -4.31
N TYR A 113 -20.01 10.21 -5.53
CA TYR A 113 -18.78 9.87 -6.25
C TYR A 113 -17.53 10.42 -5.56
N LEU A 114 -17.60 11.63 -5.00
CA LEU A 114 -16.51 12.23 -4.24
C LEU A 114 -16.18 11.38 -3.00
N LEU A 115 -17.20 11.02 -2.20
CA LEU A 115 -17.02 10.19 -1.02
C LEU A 115 -16.47 8.80 -1.37
N ALA A 116 -16.98 8.16 -2.43
CA ALA A 116 -16.47 6.87 -2.89
C ALA A 116 -15.01 6.94 -3.35
N THR A 117 -14.64 8.01 -4.07
CA THR A 117 -13.27 8.24 -4.54
C THR A 117 -12.32 8.48 -3.37
N LEU A 118 -12.70 9.34 -2.41
CA LEU A 118 -11.92 9.59 -1.19
C LEU A 118 -11.76 8.31 -0.37
N TRP A 119 -12.82 7.51 -0.23
CA TRP A 119 -12.77 6.23 0.45
C TRP A 119 -11.79 5.26 -0.23
N LEU A 120 -11.84 5.11 -1.56
CA LEU A 120 -10.92 4.26 -2.31
C LEU A 120 -9.46 4.74 -2.22
N VAL A 121 -9.22 6.05 -2.23
CA VAL A 121 -7.89 6.63 -2.05
C VAL A 121 -7.36 6.34 -0.64
N ALA A 122 -8.20 6.54 0.39
CA ALA A 122 -7.83 6.27 1.78
C ALA A 122 -7.51 4.78 1.98
N GLU A 123 -8.33 3.89 1.43
CA GLU A 123 -8.09 2.45 1.47
C GLU A 123 -6.81 2.07 0.72
N TRP A 124 -6.59 2.64 -0.47
CA TRP A 124 -5.36 2.42 -1.23
C TRP A 124 -4.11 2.86 -0.48
N LEU A 125 -4.15 3.99 0.23
CA LEU A 125 -3.06 4.48 1.07
C LEU A 125 -2.82 3.56 2.28
N ARG A 126 -3.86 3.15 3.00
CA ARG A 126 -3.71 2.20 4.13
C ARG A 126 -3.08 0.88 3.69
N VAL A 127 -3.51 0.35 2.53
CA VAL A 127 -3.00 -0.90 1.98
C VAL A 127 -1.60 -0.73 1.37
N SER A 128 -1.21 0.46 0.90
CA SER A 128 0.14 0.72 0.39
C SER A 128 1.16 0.82 1.54
N GLU A 129 0.82 1.49 2.64
CA GLU A 129 1.66 1.57 3.85
C GLU A 129 1.95 0.16 4.42
N ALA A 130 0.93 -0.68 4.54
CA ALA A 130 1.09 -2.07 5.00
C ALA A 130 2.01 -2.90 4.08
N ARG A 131 2.03 -2.60 2.76
CA ARG A 131 2.90 -3.25 1.79
C ARG A 131 4.35 -2.75 1.85
N VAL A 132 4.57 -1.47 2.15
CA VAL A 132 5.92 -0.92 2.33
C VAL A 132 6.56 -1.54 3.57
N VAL A 133 5.87 -1.54 4.71
CA VAL A 133 6.39 -2.10 5.97
C VAL A 133 6.68 -3.59 5.86
N SER A 134 5.83 -4.37 5.19
CA SER A 134 6.07 -5.81 4.97
C SER A 134 7.23 -6.09 4.01
N ARG A 135 7.43 -5.25 2.98
CA ARG A 135 8.60 -5.33 2.09
C ARG A 135 9.90 -4.97 2.79
N GLU A 136 9.88 -3.96 3.65
CA GLU A 136 11.04 -3.58 4.47
C GLU A 136 11.38 -4.68 5.46
N ARG A 137 10.40 -5.25 6.16
CA ARG A 137 10.59 -6.43 7.02
C ARG A 137 11.09 -7.64 6.25
N ALA A 138 10.57 -7.90 5.05
CA ALA A 138 11.03 -9.00 4.20
C ALA A 138 12.47 -8.76 3.71
N ARG A 139 12.84 -7.54 3.31
CA ARG A 139 14.22 -7.18 2.94
C ARG A 139 15.16 -7.27 4.13
N ALA A 140 14.74 -6.79 5.29
CA ALA A 140 15.51 -6.92 6.53
C ALA A 140 15.67 -8.39 6.94
N ALA A 141 14.63 -9.21 6.81
CA ALA A 141 14.69 -10.65 7.06
C ALA A 141 15.59 -11.36 6.04
N SER A 142 15.50 -11.02 4.74
CA SER A 142 16.40 -11.57 3.71
C SER A 142 17.84 -11.12 3.90
N ALA A 143 18.08 -9.86 4.28
CA ALA A 143 19.41 -9.36 4.59
C ALA A 143 19.98 -10.03 5.85
N ALA A 144 19.17 -10.18 6.91
CA ALA A 144 19.56 -10.89 8.12
C ALA A 144 19.83 -12.38 7.83
N LEU A 145 19.00 -13.04 7.01
CA LEU A 145 19.23 -14.41 6.57
C LEU A 145 20.52 -14.52 5.75
N LEU A 146 20.79 -13.57 4.86
CA LEU A 146 22.03 -13.55 4.07
C LEU A 146 23.25 -13.32 4.96
N ILE A 147 23.17 -12.43 5.96
CA ILE A 147 24.21 -12.24 6.97
C ILE A 147 24.42 -13.52 7.78
N VAL A 148 23.36 -14.17 8.26
CA VAL A 148 23.46 -15.45 8.98
C VAL A 148 24.10 -16.51 8.09
N VAL A 149 23.64 -16.68 6.84
CA VAL A 149 24.24 -17.62 5.88
C VAL A 149 25.71 -17.31 5.59
N LEU A 150 26.08 -16.02 5.50
CA LEU A 150 27.47 -15.62 5.33
C LEU A 150 28.31 -15.88 6.58
N LEU A 151 27.79 -15.61 7.79
CA LEU A 151 28.48 -15.86 9.05
C LEU A 151 28.62 -17.37 9.32
N THR A 152 27.55 -18.14 9.16
CA THR A 152 27.57 -19.60 9.26
C THR A 152 28.38 -20.23 8.11
N GLY A 153 28.43 -19.56 6.94
CA GLY A 153 29.30 -19.92 5.82
C GLY A 153 30.76 -19.47 5.99
N CYS A 154 31.06 -18.62 6.98
CA CYS A 154 32.40 -18.17 7.33
C CYS A 154 33.07 -19.07 8.38
N ASP A 155 32.53 -20.25 8.67
CA ASP A 155 33.21 -21.27 9.48
C ASP A 155 34.09 -22.19 8.62
N ARG A 156 34.94 -21.57 7.79
CA ARG A 156 36.03 -22.27 7.09
C ARG A 156 37.35 -21.52 7.14
N SER A 157 37.68 -21.00 8.32
CA SER A 157 39.07 -20.75 8.72
C SER A 157 39.33 -21.41 10.09
N GLY A 158 39.30 -22.75 10.10
CA GLY A 158 39.64 -23.57 11.26
C GLY A 158 41.15 -23.57 11.56
N GLY A 159 41.72 -22.40 11.83
CA GLY A 159 42.97 -22.30 12.55
C GLY A 159 42.68 -22.42 14.04
N LEU A 160 42.72 -23.64 14.58
CA LEU A 160 42.70 -23.89 16.03
C LEU A 160 44.04 -23.42 16.62
N VAL A 161 44.23 -22.10 16.75
CA VAL A 161 45.43 -21.49 17.37
C VAL A 161 45.48 -21.80 18.88
N GLY A 162 44.42 -22.36 19.45
CA GLY A 162 44.45 -23.00 20.73
C GLY A 162 43.21 -23.86 20.97
N PRO A 163 43.24 -24.72 22.01
CA PRO A 163 42.03 -25.34 22.54
C PRO A 163 41.01 -24.25 22.89
N PRO A 164 39.71 -24.51 22.75
CA PRO A 164 38.70 -23.52 23.07
C PRO A 164 38.78 -23.20 24.57
N LEU A 165 38.45 -21.96 24.97
CA LEU A 165 38.56 -21.49 26.37
C LEU A 165 37.29 -21.76 27.19
N ASP A 166 36.28 -22.36 26.57
CA ASP A 166 35.07 -22.83 27.23
C ASP A 166 35.39 -23.95 28.24
N GLY A 167 34.83 -23.80 29.45
CA GLY A 167 35.06 -24.74 30.55
C GLY A 167 36.50 -24.82 31.03
N ILE A 168 37.36 -23.84 30.72
CA ILE A 168 38.77 -23.85 31.14
C ILE A 168 38.90 -23.92 32.67
N GLY A 169 37.98 -23.31 33.42
CA GLY A 169 37.96 -23.37 34.88
C GLY A 169 37.71 -24.78 35.44
N ALA A 170 37.16 -25.70 34.65
CA ALA A 170 36.89 -27.09 35.03
C ALA A 170 37.97 -28.08 34.57
N ARG A 171 38.95 -27.64 33.77
CA ARG A 171 40.02 -28.52 33.24
C ARG A 171 41.02 -28.90 34.33
N ALA A 172 41.58 -30.11 34.25
CA ALA A 172 42.63 -30.54 35.18
C ALA A 172 44.00 -29.90 34.88
N TYR A 173 44.26 -29.57 33.61
CA TYR A 173 45.53 -29.02 33.14
C TYR A 173 45.35 -27.77 32.28
N VAL A 174 46.30 -26.83 32.39
CA VAL A 174 46.46 -25.65 31.54
C VAL A 174 47.53 -25.97 30.50
N ALA A 175 47.17 -25.80 29.22
CA ALA A 175 48.04 -26.10 28.08
C ALA A 175 48.64 -27.53 28.04
N GLY A 176 48.11 -28.46 28.84
CA GLY A 176 48.63 -29.83 28.95
C GLY A 176 49.92 -29.97 29.77
N VAL A 177 50.46 -28.88 30.32
CA VAL A 177 51.77 -28.88 31.02
C VAL A 177 51.63 -28.66 32.53
N LEU A 178 50.74 -27.76 32.95
CA LEU A 178 50.58 -27.40 34.36
C LEU A 178 49.22 -27.82 34.91
N THR A 179 49.17 -28.26 36.17
CA THR A 179 47.88 -28.46 36.86
C THR A 179 47.13 -27.14 36.98
N ASN A 180 45.83 -27.15 36.72
CA ASN A 180 44.99 -25.97 36.66
C ASN A 180 44.66 -25.42 38.05
N THR A 181 45.60 -24.65 38.59
CA THR A 181 45.44 -23.87 39.83
C THR A 181 45.52 -22.38 39.52
N PRO A 182 44.86 -21.49 40.29
CA PRO A 182 44.93 -20.05 40.08
C PRO A 182 46.36 -19.48 39.94
N PRO A 183 47.35 -19.85 40.77
CA PRO A 183 48.71 -19.37 40.59
C PRO A 183 49.39 -19.90 39.32
N ASN A 184 49.09 -21.13 38.89
CA ASN A 184 49.66 -21.71 37.67
C ASN A 184 49.08 -21.09 36.41
N LEU A 185 47.78 -20.81 36.39
CA LEU A 185 47.12 -20.15 35.27
C LEU A 185 47.63 -18.70 35.11
N THR A 186 47.81 -17.99 36.23
CA THR A 186 48.41 -16.65 36.23
C THR A 186 49.82 -16.68 35.63
N ARG A 187 50.65 -17.64 36.04
CA ARG A 187 52.01 -17.82 35.49
C ARG A 187 52.00 -18.14 33.99
N TRP A 188 51.09 -19.00 33.55
CA TRP A 188 50.90 -19.33 32.13
C TRP A 188 50.49 -18.12 31.28
N ILE A 189 49.67 -17.22 31.81
CA ILE A 189 49.24 -16.00 31.11
C ILE A 189 50.41 -15.00 30.96
N GLN A 190 51.27 -14.90 31.97
CA GLN A 190 52.37 -13.94 31.97
C GLN A 190 53.53 -14.36 31.06
N SER A 191 54.00 -15.60 31.22
CA SER A 191 55.19 -16.11 30.55
C SER A 191 54.97 -17.54 30.02
N PRO A 192 54.07 -17.75 29.05
CA PRO A 192 53.78 -19.07 28.49
C PRO A 192 55.03 -19.71 27.86
N ARG A 193 55.92 -18.95 27.24
CA ARG A 193 57.13 -19.47 26.56
C ARG A 193 58.21 -19.96 27.53
N GLU A 194 58.19 -19.48 28.78
CA GLU A 194 59.08 -20.00 29.83
C GLU A 194 58.62 -21.37 30.35
N ILE A 195 57.33 -21.68 30.21
CA ILE A 195 56.73 -22.95 30.66
C ILE A 195 56.75 -23.98 29.53
N ASP A 196 56.33 -23.58 28.33
CA ASP A 196 56.35 -24.41 27.13
C ASP A 196 57.02 -23.65 25.97
N PRO A 197 58.29 -23.96 25.65
CA PRO A 197 59.01 -23.32 24.55
C PRO A 197 58.39 -23.55 23.16
N LEU A 198 57.50 -24.54 23.01
CA LEU A 198 56.84 -24.90 21.75
C LEU A 198 55.43 -24.28 21.62
N THR A 199 55.00 -23.50 22.62
CA THR A 199 53.68 -22.86 22.59
C THR A 199 53.57 -21.80 21.48
N ALA A 200 52.42 -21.79 20.81
CA ALA A 200 52.08 -20.72 19.87
C ALA A 200 51.65 -19.42 20.59
N MET A 201 51.38 -19.49 21.90
CA MET A 201 50.97 -18.34 22.71
C MET A 201 52.16 -17.39 22.95
N PRO A 202 52.10 -16.11 22.52
CA PRO A 202 53.16 -15.15 22.81
C PRO A 202 53.12 -14.69 24.27
N ASP A 203 54.25 -14.19 24.79
CA ASP A 203 54.29 -13.60 26.12
C ASP A 203 53.49 -12.28 26.12
N LEU A 204 52.46 -12.21 26.97
CA LEU A 204 51.47 -11.13 26.94
C LEU A 204 51.94 -9.85 27.63
N ASN A 205 53.07 -9.90 28.36
CA ASN A 205 53.66 -8.78 29.11
C ASN A 205 52.64 -8.03 30.00
N VAL A 206 51.69 -8.77 30.57
CA VAL A 206 50.64 -8.25 31.45
C VAL A 206 51.12 -8.16 32.90
N SER A 207 50.62 -7.19 33.65
CA SER A 207 51.00 -7.03 35.06
C SER A 207 50.53 -8.23 35.92
N PRO A 208 51.17 -8.49 37.07
CA PRO A 208 50.73 -9.56 37.99
C PRO A 208 49.29 -9.40 38.48
N THR A 209 48.81 -8.16 38.58
CA THR A 209 47.43 -7.86 38.96
C THR A 209 46.47 -8.22 37.83
N ASP A 210 46.75 -7.79 36.60
CA ASP A 210 45.90 -8.08 35.44
C ASP A 210 45.83 -9.58 35.15
N ALA A 211 46.96 -10.29 35.27
CA ALA A 211 47.00 -11.73 35.08
C ALA A 211 46.13 -12.48 36.10
N ARG A 212 46.06 -11.98 37.34
CA ARG A 212 45.18 -12.52 38.38
C ARG A 212 43.71 -12.28 38.05
N ASP A 213 43.36 -11.09 37.57
CA ASP A 213 41.98 -10.74 37.22
C ASP A 213 41.49 -11.53 35.99
N ILE A 214 42.34 -11.70 34.99
CA ILE A 214 42.07 -12.56 33.83
C ILE A 214 41.89 -14.01 34.27
N ALA A 215 42.79 -14.53 35.12
CA ALA A 215 42.66 -15.88 35.65
C ALA A 215 41.35 -16.06 36.43
N ALA A 216 40.97 -15.09 37.27
CA ALA A 216 39.72 -15.12 38.02
C ALA A 216 38.51 -15.18 37.08
N PHE A 217 38.50 -14.38 36.01
CA PHE A 217 37.46 -14.43 34.97
C PHE A 217 37.41 -15.80 34.28
N LEU A 218 38.55 -16.36 33.89
CA LEU A 218 38.61 -17.69 33.25
C LEU A 218 38.08 -18.80 34.16
N TYR A 219 38.23 -18.68 35.47
CA TYR A 219 37.63 -19.63 36.43
C TYR A 219 36.10 -19.53 36.55
N THR A 220 35.50 -18.41 36.12
CA THR A 220 34.04 -18.31 36.02
C THR A 220 33.48 -19.04 34.80
N LEU A 221 34.31 -19.31 33.80
CA LEU A 221 33.97 -20.07 32.60
C LEU A 221 34.07 -21.59 32.90
N ARG A 222 32.98 -22.15 33.42
CA ARG A 222 32.79 -23.59 33.63
C ARG A 222 31.93 -24.22 32.56
#